data_AF-A0A2W4M3B8-F1
#
_entry.id   AF-A0A2W4M3B8-F1
#
_cell.length_a   1.000
_cell.length_b   1.000
_cell.length_c   1.000
_cell.angle_alpha   90.00
_cell.angle_beta   90.00
_cell.angle_gamma   90.00
#
_symmetry.space_group_name_H-M   'P 1'
#
loop_
_entity.id
_entity.type
_entity.pdbx_description
1 polymer ?
#
loop_
_entity_poly.entity_id
_entity_poly.type
_entity_poly.pdbx_seq_one_letter_code
_entity_poly.pdbx_strand_id
1 'polypeptide(L)'
;MATVPKPRVFIDSDVLFAGAASPSQHGASLVVLRMAEITLIDAVASEQMIVEVERNLADFLPAVLPTFRQLVSRCLRIVADPTLDELEVCRGLGDPKDSPILAAA
;
A
#
# COMPACT_ATOMS: atom_id res chain seq x y z
N MET A 1 3.71 -31.24 4.61
CA MET A 1 4.49 -30.19 5.29
C MET A 1 3.60 -28.98 5.43
N ALA A 2 3.50 -28.38 6.62
CA ALA A 2 2.78 -27.13 6.80
C ALA A 2 3.54 -26.00 6.06
N THR A 3 2.86 -25.28 5.18
CA THR A 3 3.43 -24.11 4.50
C THR A 3 3.55 -22.98 5.51
N VAL A 4 4.75 -22.38 5.64
CA VAL A 4 4.91 -21.14 6.41
C VAL A 4 4.09 -20.06 5.71
N PRO A 5 3.17 -19.37 6.39
CA PRO A 5 2.38 -18.32 5.78
C PRO A 5 3.30 -17.18 5.34
N LYS A 6 3.01 -16.59 4.17
CA LYS A 6 3.73 -15.42 3.68
C LYS A 6 3.52 -14.26 4.65
N PRO A 7 4.54 -13.44 4.92
CA PRO A 7 4.33 -12.22 5.68
C PRO A 7 3.29 -11.34 4.99
N ARG A 8 2.22 -10.97 5.70
CA ARG A 8 1.27 -9.95 5.27
C ARG A 8 1.85 -8.58 5.62
N VAL A 9 1.93 -7.68 4.64
CA VAL A 9 2.56 -6.37 4.79
C VAL A 9 1.62 -5.30 4.25
N PHE A 10 1.20 -4.37 5.09
CA PHE A 10 0.45 -3.19 4.65
C PHE A 10 1.42 -2.18 4.02
N ILE A 11 1.11 -1.75 2.80
CA ILE A 11 1.95 -0.86 2.00
C ILE A 11 1.42 0.55 2.13
N ASP A 12 2.22 1.43 2.74
CA ASP A 12 1.86 2.84 2.86
C ASP A 12 1.92 3.58 1.51
N SER A 13 1.18 4.68 1.44
CA SER A 13 1.11 5.61 0.30
C SER A 13 2.50 6.04 -0.19
N ASP A 14 3.41 6.43 0.71
CA ASP A 14 4.76 6.88 0.36
C ASP A 14 5.59 5.81 -0.36
N VAL A 15 5.34 4.53 -0.07
CA VAL A 15 5.96 3.41 -0.78
C VAL A 15 5.49 3.38 -2.24
N LEU A 16 4.19 3.60 -2.48
CA LEU A 16 3.64 3.64 -3.83
C LEU A 16 4.08 4.89 -4.59
N PHE A 17 4.12 6.06 -3.95
CA PHE A 17 4.67 7.28 -4.53
C PHE A 17 6.12 7.10 -4.96
N ALA A 18 6.98 6.67 -4.05
CA ALA A 18 8.40 6.49 -4.34
C ALA A 18 8.63 5.39 -5.38
N GLY A 19 7.86 4.29 -5.30
CA GLY A 19 7.92 3.18 -6.26
C GLY A 19 7.53 3.59 -7.68
N ALA A 20 6.54 4.49 -7.82
CA ALA A 20 6.09 4.96 -9.13
C ALA A 20 6.92 6.14 -9.68
N ALA A 21 7.27 7.11 -8.83
CA ALA A 21 7.88 8.38 -9.25
C ALA A 21 9.41 8.38 -9.24
N SER A 22 10.06 7.54 -8.44
CA SER A 22 11.52 7.46 -8.34
C SER A 22 12.03 6.00 -8.25
N PRO A 23 11.79 5.17 -9.28
CA PRO A 23 12.12 3.75 -9.23
C PRO A 23 13.62 3.50 -9.41
N SER A 24 14.39 3.65 -8.34
CA SER A 24 15.77 3.16 -8.28
C SER A 24 15.79 1.64 -8.13
N GLN A 25 16.69 0.95 -8.85
CA GLN A 25 16.82 -0.51 -8.80
C GLN A 25 16.98 -1.07 -7.38
N HIS A 26 17.62 -0.29 -6.49
CA HIS A 26 17.86 -0.64 -5.09
C HIS A 26 17.05 0.23 -4.10
N GLY A 27 16.12 1.04 -4.61
CA GLY A 27 15.22 1.83 -3.76
C GLY A 27 14.32 0.90 -2.95
N ALA A 28 14.22 1.15 -1.64
CA ALA A 28 13.49 0.28 -0.71
C ALA A 28 12.05 0.02 -1.19
N SER A 29 11.34 1.06 -1.63
CA SER A 29 9.96 0.94 -2.11
C SER A 29 9.82 0.01 -3.30
N LEU A 30 10.69 0.15 -4.31
CA LEU A 30 10.65 -0.73 -5.49
C LEU A 30 11.05 -2.17 -5.13
N VAL A 31 12.01 -2.35 -4.21
CA VAL A 31 12.40 -3.68 -3.74
C VAL A 31 11.25 -4.36 -3.00
N VAL A 32 10.54 -3.66 -2.11
CA VAL A 32 9.36 -4.19 -1.42
C VAL A 32 8.26 -4.58 -2.40
N LEU A 33 7.94 -3.71 -3.36
CA LEU A 33 6.93 -3.99 -4.38
C LEU A 33 7.32 -5.20 -5.25
N ARG A 34 8.59 -5.33 -5.62
CA ARG A 34 9.10 -6.51 -6.33
C ARG A 34 8.96 -7.79 -5.52
N MET A 35 9.25 -7.76 -4.22
CA MET A 35 9.03 -8.93 -3.35
C MET A 35 7.56 -9.37 -3.36
N ALA A 36 6.63 -8.42 -3.42
CA ALA A 36 5.21 -8.72 -3.55
C ALA A 36 4.86 -9.29 -4.93
N GLU A 37 5.37 -8.70 -6.02
CA GLU A 37 5.16 -9.17 -7.40
C GLU A 37 5.64 -10.61 -7.60
N ILE A 38 6.78 -11.00 -6.99
CA ILE A 38 7.29 -12.39 -7.02
C ILE A 38 6.72 -13.26 -5.90
N THR A 39 5.72 -12.76 -5.18
CA THR A 39 4.92 -13.48 -4.19
C THR A 39 5.66 -13.93 -2.93
N LEU A 40 6.76 -13.26 -2.57
CA LEU A 40 7.47 -13.48 -1.30
C LEU A 40 6.72 -12.89 -0.10
N ILE A 41 5.96 -11.82 -0.31
CA ILE A 41 5.08 -11.19 0.68
C ILE A 41 3.66 -11.05 0.13
N ASP A 42 2.67 -11.03 1.02
CA ASP A 42 1.30 -10.66 0.72
C ASP A 42 1.13 -9.16 1.02
N ALA A 43 1.41 -8.32 0.02
CA ALA A 43 1.32 -6.89 0.16
C ALA A 43 -0.13 -6.41 0.00
N VAL A 44 -0.62 -5.62 0.95
CA VAL A 44 -1.98 -5.11 0.99
C VAL A 44 -2.03 -3.60 1.09
N ALA A 45 -3.11 -3.00 0.60
CA ALA A 45 -3.45 -1.60 0.79
C ALA A 45 -4.98 -1.45 0.80
N SER A 46 -5.52 -0.44 1.46
CA SER A 46 -6.96 -0.16 1.47
C SER A 46 -7.41 0.54 0.19
N GLU A 47 -8.69 0.38 -0.18
CA GLU A 47 -9.29 1.04 -1.34
C GLU A 47 -9.18 2.57 -1.23
N GLN A 48 -9.51 3.14 -0.07
CA GLN A 48 -9.39 4.57 0.19
C GLN A 48 -7.97 5.10 -0.09
N MET A 49 -6.95 4.37 0.37
CA MET A 49 -5.56 4.78 0.15
C MET A 49 -5.21 4.80 -1.34
N ILE A 50 -5.60 3.78 -2.09
CA ILE A 50 -5.32 3.72 -3.54
C ILE A 50 -5.96 4.91 -4.26
N VAL A 51 -7.22 5.23 -3.93
CA VAL A 51 -7.94 6.37 -4.51
C VAL A 51 -7.25 7.70 -4.17
N GLU A 52 -6.81 7.87 -2.93
CA GLU A 52 -6.15 9.10 -2.49
C GLU A 52 -4.78 9.28 -3.15
N VAL A 53 -3.98 8.22 -3.22
CA VAL A 53 -2.68 8.25 -3.90
C VAL A 53 -2.87 8.54 -5.39
N GLU A 54 -3.83 7.89 -6.05
CA GLU A 54 -4.10 8.12 -7.47
C GLU A 54 -4.52 9.56 -7.76
N ARG A 55 -5.43 10.12 -6.95
CA ARG A 55 -5.84 11.53 -7.05
C ARG A 55 -4.64 12.46 -6.90
N ASN A 56 -3.85 12.28 -5.84
CA ASN A 56 -2.69 13.12 -5.57
C ASN A 56 -1.65 13.01 -6.71
N LEU A 57 -1.40 11.81 -7.25
CA LEU A 57 -0.53 11.64 -8.40
C LEU A 57 -1.09 12.30 -9.67
N ALA A 58 -2.40 12.26 -9.89
CA ALA A 58 -3.02 12.94 -11.01
C ALA A 58 -2.83 14.46 -10.94
N ASP A 59 -2.92 15.03 -9.74
CA ASP A 59 -2.79 16.47 -9.51
C ASP A 59 -1.33 16.95 -9.64
N PHE A 60 -0.36 16.20 -9.09
CA PHE A 60 1.03 16.66 -8.98
C PHE A 60 2.00 16.05 -9.99
N LEU A 61 1.79 14.79 -10.39
CA LEU A 61 2.74 14.00 -11.21
C LEU A 61 1.99 13.08 -12.21
N PRO A 62 1.10 13.61 -13.06
CA PRO A 62 0.19 12.78 -13.87
C PRO A 62 0.92 11.79 -14.81
N ALA A 63 2.16 12.11 -15.20
CA ALA A 63 3.01 11.25 -16.02
C ALA A 63 3.32 9.88 -15.38
N VAL A 64 3.25 9.74 -14.05
CA VAL A 64 3.57 8.49 -13.33
C VAL A 64 2.36 7.60 -13.10
N LEU A 65 1.13 8.07 -13.39
CA LEU A 65 -0.10 7.31 -13.20
C LEU A 65 -0.10 5.93 -13.89
N PRO A 66 0.40 5.77 -15.14
CA PRO A 66 0.46 4.45 -15.76
C PRO A 66 1.34 3.47 -14.96
N THR A 67 2.49 3.94 -14.47
CA THR A 67 3.41 3.15 -13.65
C THR A 67 2.77 2.78 -12.31
N PHE A 68 2.14 3.74 -11.64
CA PHE A 68 1.42 3.50 -10.39
C PHE A 68 0.35 2.41 -10.56
N ARG A 69 -0.51 2.52 -11.57
CA ARG A 69 -1.56 1.52 -11.85
C ARG A 69 -0.99 0.13 -12.13
N GLN A 70 0.14 0.04 -12.85
CA GLN A 70 0.84 -1.23 -13.05
C GLN A 70 1.34 -1.82 -11.73
N LEU A 71 1.97 -1.02 -10.88
CA LEU A 71 2.45 -1.46 -9.57
C LEU A 71 1.30 -1.96 -8.69
N VAL A 72 0.20 -1.22 -8.58
CA VAL A 72 -0.99 -1.65 -7.84
C VAL A 72 -1.51 -2.99 -8.36
N SER A 73 -1.69 -3.12 -9.68
CA SER A 73 -2.26 -4.34 -10.29
C SER A 73 -1.39 -5.59 -10.11
N ARG A 74 -0.07 -5.43 -10.01
CA ARG A 74 0.89 -6.53 -9.97
C ARG A 74 1.36 -6.89 -8.56
N CYS A 75 1.40 -5.89 -7.68
CA CYS A 75 2.06 -6.02 -6.39
C CYS A 75 1.07 -6.09 -5.23
N LEU A 76 -0.14 -5.55 -5.36
CA LEU A 76 -1.03 -5.35 -4.20
C LEU A 76 -2.30 -6.20 -4.27
N ARG A 77 -2.71 -6.67 -3.10
CA ARG A 77 -4.07 -7.11 -2.83
C ARG A 77 -4.82 -5.98 -2.12
N ILE A 78 -5.83 -5.42 -2.79
CA ILE A 78 -6.65 -4.36 -2.21
C ILE A 78 -7.60 -4.96 -1.17
N VAL A 79 -7.63 -4.37 0.02
CA VAL A 79 -8.55 -4.73 1.10
C VAL A 79 -9.63 -3.66 1.25
N ALA A 80 -10.76 -4.05 1.84
CA ALA A 80 -11.82 -3.11 2.18
C ALA A 80 -11.33 -2.06 3.19
N ASP A 81 -11.94 -0.89 3.14
CA ASP A 81 -11.73 0.13 4.16
C ASP A 81 -12.24 -0.35 5.53
N PRO A 82 -11.59 0.06 6.63
CA PRO A 82 -11.95 -0.39 7.96
C PRO A 82 -13.32 0.13 8.36
N THR A 83 -14.06 -0.73 9.07
CA THR A 83 -15.34 -0.39 9.68
C THR A 83 -15.16 0.57 10.85
N LEU A 84 -16.25 1.23 11.27
CA LEU A 84 -16.24 2.10 12.45
C LEU A 84 -15.82 1.35 13.73
N ASP A 85 -16.21 0.07 13.85
CA ASP A 85 -15.84 -0.76 14.99
C ASP A 85 -14.33 -1.07 15.00
N GLU A 86 -13.73 -1.35 13.84
CA GLU A 86 -12.28 -1.57 13.70
C GLU A 86 -11.48 -0.28 13.97
N LEU A 87 -11.99 0.87 13.54
CA LEU A 87 -11.41 2.18 13.86
C LEU A 87 -11.45 2.46 15.36
N GLU A 88 -12.54 2.10 16.05
CA GLU A 88 -12.69 2.31 17.48
C GLU A 88 -11.68 1.50 18.29
N VAL A 89 -11.40 0.25 17.87
CA VAL A 89 -10.36 -0.59 18.48
C VAL A 89 -8.98 0.06 18.38
N CYS A 90 -8.73 0.83 17.33
CA CYS A 90 -7.47 1.53 17.09
C CYS A 90 -7.39 2.92 17.76
N ARG A 91 -8.45 3.37 18.45
CA ARG A 91 -8.52 4.70 19.04
C ARG A 91 -7.38 4.91 20.05
N GLY A 92 -6.59 5.96 19.81
CA GLY A 92 -5.51 6.36 20.70
C GLY A 92 -4.22 5.54 20.57
N LEU A 93 -4.15 4.61 19.61
CA LEU A 93 -2.93 3.84 19.32
C LEU A 93 -1.95 4.57 18.38
N GLY A 94 -2.35 5.72 17.81
CA GLY A 94 -1.55 6.50 16.88
C GLY A 94 -2.12 7.90 16.66
N ASP A 95 -1.59 8.62 15.67
CA ASP A 95 -2.17 9.88 15.21
C ASP A 95 -3.58 9.59 14.66
N PRO A 96 -4.62 10.36 15.07
CA PRO A 96 -5.99 10.13 14.60
C PRO A 96 -6.12 10.03 13.08
N LYS A 97 -5.29 10.75 12.31
CA LYS A 97 -5.32 10.72 10.84
C LYS A 97 -4.88 9.37 10.26
N ASP A 98 -4.04 8.63 10.98
CA ASP A 98 -3.47 7.34 10.57
C ASP A 98 -4.30 6.17 11.12
N SER A 99 -5.37 6.44 11.88
CA SER A 99 -6.28 5.40 12.40
C SER A 99 -6.83 4.48 11.30
N PRO A 100 -7.24 4.97 10.11
CA PRO A 100 -7.70 4.09 9.03
C PRO A 100 -6.60 3.18 8.47
N ILE A 101 -5.37 3.68 8.41
CA ILE A 101 -4.21 2.88 7.98
C ILE A 101 -3.95 1.76 8.99
N LEU A 102 -3.94 2.09 10.27
CA LEU A 102 -3.71 1.12 11.34
C LEU A 102 -4.81 0.06 11.41
N ALA A 103 -6.07 0.46 11.24
CA ALA A 103 -7.21 -0.45 11.29
C ALA A 103 -7.29 -1.39 10.08
N ALA A 104 -6.78 -0.99 8.91
CA ALA A 104 -6.76 -1.82 7.70
C ALA A 104 -5.55 -2.78 7.62
N ALA A 105 -4.53 -2.57 8.46
CA ALA A 105 -3.26 -3.29 8.44
C ALA A 105 -3.34 -4.78 8.85
#